data_AF-A0A5B8K8R3-F1
#
_entry.id   AF-A0A5B8K8R3-F1
#
_cell.length_a   1.000
_cell.length_b   1.000
_cell.length_c   1.000
_cell.angle_alpha   90.00
_cell.angle_beta   90.00
_cell.angle_gamma   90.00
#
_symmetry.space_group_name_H-M   'P 1'
#
loop_
_entity.id
_entity.type
_entity.pdbx_description
1 polymer ?
#
loop_
_entity_poly.entity_id
_entity_poly.type
_entity_poly.pdbx_seq_one_letter_code
_entity_poly.pdbx_strand_id
1 'polypeptide(L)'
;MGSDNHDFPDGDPYDEEESTDTVARRRWPLAVALVVVALAVVGGGIAVAANMGAAKPAPSAASTATEAAATASAAATTATPSPATAAPVAVTPSATSAPATDGTVSGVTNGRYVSASAGVSFNLPDRWTVEESTDRPADYPGTKIIVFNEARMQVAELYHGATGGVGGACGPGPYKMTELDTAPALDTPWAKARGVHFSYRVLDMRADGGAFDYQVGLVDNVSGQVKDSCMMFSFVSGAPKGTLSFADRTYQSQRNDDPIFNSLAEAEDYMRTPEYKKLKAMIVSLKMQD
;
A
#
# COMPACT_ATOMS: atom_id res chain seq x y z
N MET A 1 63.06 59.97 19.72
CA MET A 1 62.55 61.15 19.01
C MET A 1 61.75 60.65 17.82
N GLY A 2 60.48 61.03 17.72
CA GLY A 2 59.61 60.72 16.57
C GLY A 2 58.52 59.70 16.88
N SER A 3 57.51 60.12 17.64
CA SER A 3 56.18 59.50 17.76
C SER A 3 55.26 60.09 16.69
N ASP A 4 54.32 59.30 16.16
CA ASP A 4 52.93 59.69 15.76
C ASP A 4 52.30 58.47 15.04
N ASN A 5 51.36 57.77 15.68
CA ASN A 5 49.90 57.97 15.68
C ASN A 5 49.20 57.37 14.44
N HIS A 6 48.45 56.28 14.66
CA HIS A 6 47.11 56.11 14.07
C HIS A 6 46.25 55.23 15.00
N ASP A 7 45.34 55.94 15.68
CA ASP A 7 44.03 55.52 16.20
C ASP A 7 43.30 54.49 15.31
N PHE A 8 42.67 53.50 15.94
CA PHE A 8 41.26 53.12 15.72
C PHE A 8 40.75 52.34 16.95
N PRO A 9 39.61 52.72 17.55
CA PRO A 9 39.15 52.17 18.82
C PRO A 9 38.11 51.05 18.71
N ASP A 10 38.09 50.26 19.77
CA ASP A 10 36.95 49.66 20.50
C ASP A 10 35.93 48.76 19.80
N GLY A 11 35.83 47.55 20.36
CA GLY A 11 34.72 46.63 20.21
C GLY A 11 34.97 45.31 20.94
N ASP A 12 35.26 45.38 22.24
CA ASP A 12 35.43 44.23 23.14
C ASP A 12 34.10 43.50 23.45
N PRO A 13 34.17 42.23 23.89
CA PRO A 13 33.10 41.25 23.85
C PRO A 13 32.22 41.28 25.12
N TYR A 14 30.93 40.98 24.98
CA TYR A 14 30.04 40.79 26.13
C TYR A 14 29.85 39.32 26.47
N ASP A 15 30.01 39.11 27.78
CA ASP A 15 29.97 37.91 28.58
C ASP A 15 28.63 37.15 28.61
N GLU A 16 28.79 35.92 29.06
CA GLU A 16 27.81 34.98 29.61
C GLU A 16 26.85 35.63 30.62
N GLU A 17 25.57 35.26 30.60
CA GLU A 17 24.84 35.00 31.86
C GLU A 17 23.86 33.82 31.71
N GLU A 18 24.05 32.89 32.63
CA GLU A 18 23.21 31.78 33.06
C GLU A 18 21.91 32.33 33.68
N SER A 19 20.77 31.69 33.42
CA SER A 19 19.53 31.94 34.17
C SER A 19 18.81 30.62 34.45
N THR A 20 18.83 30.28 35.73
CA THR A 20 18.15 29.17 36.38
C THR A 20 16.65 29.46 36.56
N ASP A 21 15.86 28.42 36.32
CA ASP A 21 14.69 27.97 37.09
C ASP A 21 13.55 28.97 37.43
N THR A 22 12.32 28.67 36.97
CA THR A 22 11.17 28.41 37.86
C THR A 22 9.87 28.06 37.11
N VAL A 23 9.39 26.84 37.36
CA VAL A 23 8.01 26.45 37.74
C VAL A 23 6.87 27.43 37.37
N ALA A 24 6.00 27.01 36.44
CA ALA A 24 4.57 27.39 36.48
C ALA A 24 3.67 26.29 35.88
N ARG A 25 3.08 25.49 36.79
CA ARG A 25 2.01 24.53 36.54
C ARG A 25 0.82 25.21 35.85
N ARG A 26 0.43 24.79 34.65
CA ARG A 26 -0.86 25.19 34.06
C ARG A 26 -1.89 24.08 34.19
N ARG A 27 -2.71 24.25 35.23
CA ARG A 27 -3.90 23.45 35.57
C ARG A 27 -4.95 23.62 34.47
N TRP A 28 -5.42 22.51 33.88
CA TRP A 28 -6.65 22.50 33.08
C TRP A 28 -7.81 22.09 34.00
N PRO A 29 -8.87 22.91 34.14
CA PRO A 29 -10.03 22.54 34.93
C PRO A 29 -10.98 21.63 34.16
N LEU A 30 -11.31 20.49 34.79
CA LEU A 30 -12.54 19.75 34.59
C LEU A 30 -13.75 20.66 34.86
N ALA A 31 -14.68 20.73 33.91
CA ALA A 31 -16.02 21.26 34.14
C ALA A 31 -17.06 20.27 33.63
N VAL A 32 -17.67 19.58 34.60
CA VAL A 32 -18.91 18.82 34.50
C VAL A 32 -20.05 19.83 34.32
N ALA A 33 -20.91 19.62 33.32
CA ALA A 33 -22.23 20.24 33.29
C ALA A 33 -23.25 19.25 32.73
N LEU A 34 -23.99 18.64 33.65
CA LEU A 34 -25.27 17.99 33.43
C LEU A 34 -26.31 19.04 33.02
N VAL A 35 -26.99 18.82 31.90
CA VAL A 35 -28.34 19.37 31.66
C VAL A 35 -29.21 18.24 31.12
N VAL A 36 -30.23 17.92 31.92
CA VAL A 36 -31.38 17.06 31.59
C VAL A 36 -32.53 17.98 31.16
N VAL A 37 -33.52 17.40 30.46
CA VAL A 37 -34.86 17.95 30.08
C VAL A 37 -34.85 18.62 28.68
N ALA A 38 -35.72 18.35 27.69
CA ALA A 38 -37.01 17.65 27.63
C ALA A 38 -37.31 17.13 26.21
N LEU A 39 -38.24 16.17 26.16
CA LEU A 39 -39.04 15.74 25.02
C LEU A 39 -39.66 16.89 24.21
N ALA A 40 -39.59 16.80 22.88
CA ALA A 40 -40.64 17.30 21.99
C ALA A 40 -40.78 16.36 20.78
N VAL A 41 -41.91 15.65 20.75
CA VAL A 41 -42.42 14.93 19.59
C VAL A 41 -42.93 15.96 18.59
N VAL A 42 -42.40 15.97 17.38
CA VAL A 42 -43.09 16.54 16.21
C VAL A 42 -42.92 15.55 15.05
N GLY A 43 -44.03 14.88 14.72
CA GLY A 43 -44.17 14.17 13.48
C GLY A 43 -44.20 15.15 12.30
N GLY A 44 -43.66 14.73 11.17
CA GLY A 44 -43.64 15.50 9.95
C GLY A 44 -43.14 14.65 8.82
N GLY A 45 -44.02 13.79 8.28
CA GLY A 45 -43.78 13.13 7.02
C GLY A 45 -43.74 14.16 5.89
N ILE A 46 -42.69 14.10 5.08
CA ILE A 46 -42.73 14.66 3.73
C ILE A 46 -42.50 13.51 2.77
N ALA A 47 -43.60 13.00 2.23
CA ALA A 47 -43.59 12.23 1.00
C ALA A 47 -43.35 13.20 -0.15
N VAL A 48 -42.16 13.19 -0.75
CA VAL A 48 -41.96 13.77 -2.09
C VAL A 48 -42.20 12.66 -3.10
N ALA A 49 -43.46 12.57 -3.54
CA ALA A 49 -43.83 11.86 -4.75
C ALA A 49 -43.53 12.76 -5.96
N ALA A 50 -42.35 12.61 -6.56
CA ALA A 50 -42.08 13.12 -7.90
C ALA A 50 -42.29 11.99 -8.90
N ASN A 51 -43.55 11.89 -9.32
CA ASN A 51 -44.01 11.18 -10.50
C ASN A 51 -43.66 12.02 -11.74
N MET A 52 -42.77 11.57 -12.63
CA MET A 52 -42.80 11.89 -14.08
C MET A 52 -41.89 10.95 -14.86
N GLY A 53 -42.42 10.31 -15.90
CA GLY A 53 -41.65 9.88 -17.07
C GLY A 53 -41.59 8.38 -17.33
N ALA A 54 -42.71 7.78 -17.73
CA ALA A 54 -42.68 6.52 -18.48
C ALA A 54 -41.97 6.76 -19.82
N ALA A 55 -40.73 6.25 -19.95
CA ALA A 55 -40.05 6.21 -21.23
C ALA A 55 -40.76 5.20 -22.14
N LYS A 56 -41.25 5.74 -23.25
CA LYS A 56 -41.83 5.07 -24.42
C LYS A 56 -40.99 3.85 -24.84
N PRO A 57 -41.57 2.64 -25.00
CA PRO A 57 -40.86 1.53 -25.63
C PRO A 57 -40.63 1.87 -27.12
N ALA A 58 -39.37 1.78 -27.55
CA ALA A 58 -38.99 1.88 -28.95
C ALA A 58 -39.53 0.66 -29.74
N PRO A 59 -39.96 0.84 -30.99
CA PRO A 59 -40.52 -0.24 -31.80
C PRO A 59 -39.47 -1.29 -32.16
N SER A 60 -39.88 -2.55 -32.05
CA SER A 60 -39.17 -3.74 -32.51
C SER A 60 -38.99 -3.67 -34.03
N ALA A 61 -37.75 -3.53 -34.49
CA ALA A 61 -37.43 -3.71 -35.90
C ALA A 61 -37.41 -5.21 -36.21
N ALA A 62 -38.46 -5.67 -36.88
CA ALA A 62 -38.49 -6.94 -37.57
C ALA A 62 -37.50 -6.90 -38.74
N SER A 63 -36.47 -7.74 -38.71
CA SER A 63 -35.66 -8.02 -39.89
C SER A 63 -36.19 -9.28 -40.57
N THR A 64 -36.84 -9.01 -41.69
CA THR A 64 -37.29 -9.92 -42.73
C THR A 64 -36.16 -10.86 -43.17
N ALA A 65 -36.45 -12.16 -43.18
CA ALA A 65 -35.65 -13.14 -43.90
C ALA A 65 -35.82 -12.92 -45.41
N THR A 66 -34.72 -12.68 -46.12
CA THR A 66 -34.67 -12.79 -47.57
C THR A 66 -33.72 -13.91 -47.94
N GLU A 67 -34.32 -14.96 -48.47
CA GLU A 67 -33.69 -16.09 -49.13
C GLU A 67 -33.12 -15.62 -50.47
N ALA A 68 -31.82 -15.86 -50.70
CA ALA A 68 -31.20 -15.70 -52.02
C ALA A 68 -30.26 -16.88 -52.27
N ALA A 69 -30.55 -17.61 -53.34
CA ALA A 69 -29.87 -18.82 -53.75
C ALA A 69 -28.56 -18.55 -54.51
N ALA A 70 -27.67 -19.55 -54.34
CA ALA A 70 -26.43 -19.92 -55.02
C ALA A 70 -25.89 -19.07 -56.19
N THR A 71 -24.59 -18.76 -56.09
CA THR A 71 -23.68 -18.79 -57.25
C THR A 71 -22.35 -19.39 -56.81
N ALA A 72 -21.95 -20.47 -57.47
CA ALA A 72 -20.65 -21.11 -57.31
C ALA A 72 -19.57 -20.30 -58.04
N SER A 73 -18.40 -20.09 -57.41
CA SER A 73 -17.14 -19.97 -58.17
C SER A 73 -15.89 -20.08 -57.28
N ALA A 74 -14.96 -20.89 -57.79
CA ALA A 74 -13.51 -20.84 -57.64
C ALA A 74 -12.86 -21.01 -56.25
N ALA A 75 -12.17 -22.14 -56.14
CA ALA A 75 -11.14 -22.41 -55.15
C ALA A 75 -9.99 -21.39 -55.22
N ALA A 76 -9.64 -20.81 -54.08
CA ALA A 76 -8.35 -20.16 -53.84
C ALA A 76 -7.71 -20.82 -52.63
N THR A 77 -6.72 -21.67 -52.87
CA THR A 77 -5.74 -22.10 -51.88
C THR A 77 -4.92 -20.87 -51.46
N THR A 78 -5.12 -20.40 -50.23
CA THR A 78 -4.23 -19.41 -49.61
C THR A 78 -3.61 -20.02 -48.36
N ALA A 79 -2.28 -20.00 -48.33
CA ALA A 79 -1.44 -20.71 -47.38
C ALA A 79 -1.69 -20.29 -45.93
N THR A 80 -1.73 -21.29 -45.05
CA THR A 80 -1.59 -21.14 -43.60
C THR A 80 -0.22 -20.52 -43.29
N PRO A 81 -0.13 -19.32 -42.69
CA PRO A 81 1.14 -18.86 -42.13
C PRO A 81 1.49 -19.73 -40.93
N SER A 82 2.60 -20.46 -41.04
CA SER A 82 3.22 -21.14 -39.90
C SER A 82 3.55 -20.08 -38.84
N PRO A 83 3.21 -20.28 -37.56
CA PRO A 83 3.68 -19.39 -36.50
C PRO A 83 5.21 -19.47 -36.47
N ALA A 84 5.86 -18.35 -36.78
CA ALA A 84 7.28 -18.19 -36.54
C ALA A 84 7.47 -18.11 -35.03
N THR A 85 7.98 -19.18 -34.44
CA THR A 85 8.50 -19.21 -33.08
C THR A 85 9.54 -18.10 -32.95
N ALA A 86 9.16 -16.98 -32.36
CA ALA A 86 10.09 -15.93 -32.00
C ALA A 86 11.09 -16.52 -30.99
N ALA A 87 12.36 -16.58 -31.39
CA ALA A 87 13.42 -16.94 -30.48
C ALA A 87 13.42 -15.93 -29.31
N PRO A 88 13.53 -16.40 -28.05
CA PRO A 88 13.61 -15.51 -26.91
C PRO A 88 14.85 -14.63 -27.07
N VAL A 89 14.64 -13.32 -27.25
CA VAL A 89 15.69 -12.33 -27.09
C VAL A 89 16.10 -12.35 -25.62
N ALA A 90 17.30 -12.86 -25.37
CA ALA A 90 17.93 -12.80 -24.07
C ALA A 90 18.15 -11.32 -23.71
N VAL A 91 17.23 -10.74 -22.94
CA VAL A 91 17.48 -9.52 -22.19
C VAL A 91 18.62 -9.83 -21.23
N THR A 92 19.81 -9.35 -21.57
CA THR A 92 20.95 -9.34 -20.67
C THR A 92 20.65 -8.25 -19.65
N PRO A 93 20.40 -8.56 -18.36
CA PRO A 93 20.25 -7.52 -17.36
C PRO A 93 21.58 -6.77 -17.26
N SER A 94 21.61 -5.53 -17.73
CA SER A 94 22.68 -4.58 -17.40
C SER A 94 22.53 -4.23 -15.93
N ALA A 95 23.06 -5.10 -15.06
CA ALA A 95 23.32 -4.77 -13.67
C ALA A 95 24.48 -3.77 -13.64
N THR A 96 24.17 -2.48 -13.81
CA THR A 96 25.07 -1.42 -13.36
C THR A 96 25.04 -1.46 -11.84
N SER A 97 26.01 -2.17 -11.25
CA SER A 97 26.27 -2.17 -9.82
C SER A 97 26.67 -0.77 -9.38
N ALA A 98 25.68 0.04 -9.00
CA ALA A 98 25.94 1.24 -8.22
C ALA A 98 26.57 0.78 -6.87
N PRO A 99 27.62 1.46 -6.38
CA PRO A 99 28.21 1.12 -5.10
C PRO A 99 27.15 1.23 -4.01
N ALA A 100 26.95 0.14 -3.26
CA ALA A 100 26.09 0.12 -2.09
C ALA A 100 26.56 1.23 -1.14
N THR A 101 25.75 2.27 -1.02
CA THR A 101 25.90 3.21 0.09
C THR A 101 25.56 2.43 1.34
N ASP A 102 26.46 2.42 2.33
CA ASP A 102 26.26 1.80 3.64
C ASP A 102 25.09 2.48 4.38
N GLY A 103 23.86 2.16 3.97
CA GLY A 103 22.66 2.38 4.75
C GLY A 103 22.78 1.51 6.00
N THR A 104 23.06 2.14 7.14
CA THR A 104 23.32 1.45 8.39
C THR A 104 22.10 0.63 8.78
N VAL A 105 22.22 -0.71 8.73
CA VAL A 105 21.22 -1.66 9.19
C VAL A 105 21.27 -1.71 10.72
N SER A 106 20.74 -0.68 11.38
CA SER A 106 20.56 -0.68 12.82
C SER A 106 19.38 -1.58 13.20
N GLY A 107 19.51 -2.35 14.29
CA GLY A 107 18.38 -3.11 14.86
C GLY A 107 18.21 -4.55 14.36
N VAL A 108 19.15 -5.10 13.57
CA VAL A 108 19.15 -6.53 13.22
C VAL A 108 20.04 -7.31 14.18
N THR A 109 19.47 -8.30 14.87
CA THR A 109 20.20 -9.24 15.73
C THR A 109 19.74 -10.66 15.40
N ASN A 110 20.68 -11.55 15.05
CA ASN A 110 20.40 -12.96 14.68
C ASN A 110 19.32 -13.10 13.58
N GLY A 111 19.38 -12.29 12.53
CA GLY A 111 18.41 -12.31 11.42
C GLY A 111 17.02 -11.79 11.78
N ARG A 112 16.84 -11.19 12.96
CA ARG A 112 15.61 -10.50 13.36
C ARG A 112 15.83 -9.01 13.41
N TYR A 113 15.01 -8.27 12.67
CA TYR A 113 14.93 -6.83 12.78
C TYR A 113 13.95 -6.42 13.90
N VAL A 114 14.31 -5.41 14.68
CA VAL A 114 13.50 -4.85 15.76
C VAL A 114 13.45 -3.33 15.61
N SER A 115 12.23 -2.79 15.52
CA SER A 115 12.00 -1.35 15.53
C SER A 115 11.34 -0.94 16.84
N ALA A 116 12.09 -0.19 17.66
CA ALA A 116 11.59 0.34 18.93
C ALA A 116 10.51 1.41 18.70
N SER A 117 10.65 2.25 17.67
CA SER A 117 9.70 3.32 17.37
C SER A 117 8.34 2.76 16.93
N ALA A 118 8.35 1.75 16.05
CA ALA A 118 7.14 1.07 15.61
C ALA A 118 6.61 0.08 16.66
N GLY A 119 7.44 -0.39 17.59
CA GLY A 119 7.07 -1.47 18.52
C GLY A 119 6.82 -2.80 17.80
N VAL A 120 7.63 -3.10 16.78
CA VAL A 120 7.50 -4.32 15.96
C VAL A 120 8.82 -5.05 15.82
N SER A 121 8.76 -6.34 15.50
CA SER A 121 9.90 -7.12 15.06
C SER A 121 9.50 -8.14 14.01
N PHE A 122 10.41 -8.49 13.11
CA PHE A 122 10.21 -9.54 12.11
C PHE A 122 11.55 -10.17 11.73
N ASN A 123 11.51 -11.39 11.19
CA ASN A 123 12.69 -12.04 10.64
C ASN A 123 13.02 -11.39 9.28
N LEU A 124 14.25 -10.92 9.13
CA LEU A 124 14.75 -10.32 7.91
C LEU A 124 15.51 -11.38 7.11
N PRO A 125 15.14 -11.64 5.83
CA PRO A 125 15.88 -12.57 5.00
C PRO A 125 17.36 -12.20 4.85
N ASP A 126 18.22 -13.20 4.65
CA ASP A 126 19.65 -12.98 4.49
C ASP A 126 19.96 -11.98 3.38
N ARG A 127 20.86 -11.03 3.69
CA ARG A 127 21.32 -9.94 2.80
C ARG A 127 20.25 -8.91 2.42
N TRP A 128 19.04 -9.01 2.96
CA TRP A 128 18.06 -7.92 2.87
C TRP A 128 18.44 -6.83 3.86
N THR A 129 18.03 -5.60 3.57
CA THR A 129 18.34 -4.41 4.37
C THR A 129 17.06 -3.65 4.68
N VAL A 130 17.11 -2.82 5.71
CA VAL A 130 15.96 -2.05 6.18
C VAL A 130 16.35 -0.58 6.33
N GLU A 131 15.45 0.30 5.92
CA GLU A 131 15.51 1.73 6.25
C GLU A 131 14.29 2.12 7.05
N GLU A 132 14.51 2.72 8.22
CA GLU A 132 13.47 3.21 9.10
C GLU A 132 13.42 4.74 9.04
N SER A 133 12.22 5.30 8.94
CA SER A 133 11.97 6.74 9.01
C SER A 133 10.86 7.02 10.02
N THR A 134 11.16 7.91 10.95
CA THR A 134 10.22 8.44 11.96
C THR A 134 9.87 9.91 11.71
N ASP A 135 10.55 10.55 10.76
CA ASP A 135 10.33 11.94 10.35
C ASP A 135 9.10 12.04 9.44
N ARG A 136 7.93 11.82 10.02
CA ARG A 136 6.64 11.94 9.34
C ARG A 136 5.94 13.25 9.71
N PRO A 137 5.20 13.85 8.76
CA PRO A 137 4.36 15.01 9.05
C PRO A 137 3.41 14.76 10.22
N ALA A 138 3.10 15.81 10.99
CA ALA A 138 2.25 15.72 12.19
C ALA A 138 0.81 15.26 11.88
N ASP A 139 0.36 15.39 10.63
CA ASP A 139 -0.92 14.89 10.11
C ASP A 139 -0.87 13.41 9.70
N TYR A 140 0.33 12.81 9.61
CA TYR A 140 0.55 11.39 9.33
C TYR A 140 1.57 10.75 10.29
N PRO A 141 1.39 10.86 11.62
CA PRO A 141 2.33 10.32 12.60
C PRO A 141 2.46 8.80 12.47
N GLY A 142 3.67 8.30 12.59
CA GLY A 142 3.96 6.87 12.60
C GLY A 142 5.37 6.57 12.14
N THR A 143 5.72 5.29 12.20
CA THR A 143 6.99 4.78 11.69
C THR A 143 6.78 4.17 10.31
N LYS A 144 7.63 4.55 9.35
CA LYS A 144 7.76 3.89 8.05
C LYS A 144 9.04 3.07 8.02
N ILE A 145 8.95 1.85 7.53
CA ILE A 145 10.07 0.90 7.42
C ILE A 145 10.05 0.34 6.01
N ILE A 146 11.11 0.57 5.24
CA ILE A 146 11.26 0.06 3.89
C ILE A 146 12.23 -1.11 3.92
N VAL A 147 11.85 -2.23 3.32
CA VAL A 147 12.71 -3.41 3.19
C VAL A 147 13.22 -3.49 1.77
N PHE A 148 14.53 -3.68 1.62
CA PHE A 148 15.19 -3.85 0.34
C PHE A 148 15.85 -5.22 0.24
N ASN A 149 15.79 -5.82 -0.94
CA ASN A 149 16.50 -7.06 -1.21
C ASN A 149 18.02 -6.83 -1.44
N GLU A 150 18.75 -7.90 -1.73
CA GLU A 150 20.19 -7.88 -1.99
C GLU A 150 20.62 -6.97 -3.17
N ALA A 151 19.69 -6.68 -4.10
CA ALA A 151 19.90 -5.79 -5.23
C ALA A 151 19.47 -4.34 -4.93
N ARG A 152 19.12 -4.03 -3.67
CA ARG A 152 18.60 -2.72 -3.24
C ARG A 152 17.28 -2.33 -3.92
N MET A 153 16.52 -3.32 -4.38
CA MET A 153 15.14 -3.12 -4.82
C MET A 153 14.23 -3.18 -3.60
N GLN A 154 13.28 -2.25 -3.51
CA GLN A 154 12.29 -2.27 -2.44
C GLN A 154 11.36 -3.47 -2.65
N VAL A 155 11.21 -4.30 -1.62
CA VAL A 155 10.41 -5.54 -1.68
C VAL A 155 9.30 -5.58 -0.65
N ALA A 156 9.34 -4.70 0.34
CA ALA A 156 8.23 -4.50 1.26
C ALA A 156 8.29 -3.12 1.91
N GLU A 157 7.13 -2.67 2.39
CA GLU A 157 6.97 -1.50 3.24
C GLU A 157 6.09 -1.85 4.43
N LEU A 158 6.55 -1.48 5.62
CA LEU A 158 5.77 -1.46 6.84
C LEU A 158 5.48 -0.02 7.24
N TYR A 159 4.22 0.25 7.56
CA TYR A 159 3.79 1.48 8.22
C TYR A 159 3.02 1.13 9.48
N HIS A 160 3.31 1.85 10.57
CA HIS A 160 2.61 1.70 11.83
C HIS A 160 2.43 3.05 12.54
N GLY A 161 1.18 3.48 12.74
CA GLY A 161 0.90 4.79 13.34
C GLY A 161 -0.58 5.13 13.49
N ALA A 162 -0.86 6.26 14.15
CA ALA A 162 -2.21 6.64 14.61
C ALA A 162 -3.22 6.87 13.48
N THR A 163 -2.74 7.29 12.32
CA THR A 163 -3.58 7.74 11.21
C THR A 163 -2.99 7.29 9.89
N GLY A 164 -3.69 6.39 9.21
CA GLY A 164 -3.42 5.99 7.84
C GLY A 164 -4.72 6.05 7.03
N GLY A 165 -5.00 7.20 6.41
CA GLY A 165 -6.10 7.29 5.46
C GLY A 165 -5.78 6.41 4.25
N VAL A 166 -6.63 5.41 3.98
CA VAL A 166 -6.55 4.65 2.74
C VAL A 166 -7.31 5.45 1.69
N GLY A 167 -6.56 6.18 0.87
CA GLY A 167 -7.09 7.03 -0.19
C GLY A 167 -6.65 6.57 -1.56
N GLY A 168 -7.41 6.95 -2.58
CA GLY A 168 -7.14 6.66 -3.99
C GLY A 168 -8.41 6.88 -4.81
N ALA A 169 -8.26 7.37 -6.03
CA ALA A 169 -9.39 7.39 -6.96
C ALA A 169 -9.54 5.99 -7.56
N CYS A 170 -10.74 5.43 -7.50
CA CYS A 170 -11.05 4.20 -8.23
C CYS A 170 -10.87 4.42 -9.74
N GLY A 171 -10.29 3.43 -10.41
CA GLY A 171 -10.35 3.30 -11.86
C GLY A 171 -11.77 3.02 -12.39
N PRO A 172 -11.92 2.84 -13.72
CA PRO A 172 -13.22 2.78 -14.39
C PRO A 172 -14.10 1.56 -14.03
N GLY A 173 -13.56 0.51 -13.40
CA GLY A 173 -14.33 -0.69 -13.07
C GLY A 173 -14.01 -1.29 -11.72
N PRO A 174 -14.95 -2.05 -11.12
CA PRO A 174 -14.57 -3.09 -10.18
C PRO A 174 -13.93 -4.23 -10.97
N TYR A 175 -12.70 -4.57 -10.61
CA TYR A 175 -11.93 -5.66 -11.19
C TYR A 175 -12.15 -6.95 -10.41
N LYS A 176 -12.07 -8.09 -11.10
CA LYS A 176 -12.22 -9.38 -10.44
C LYS A 176 -11.03 -9.62 -9.50
N MET A 177 -11.29 -9.77 -8.21
CA MET A 177 -10.27 -10.11 -7.23
C MET A 177 -10.25 -11.63 -6.98
N THR A 178 -9.05 -12.20 -6.91
CA THR A 178 -8.81 -13.59 -6.53
C THR A 178 -7.73 -13.64 -5.45
N GLU A 179 -7.96 -14.39 -4.37
CA GLU A 179 -6.93 -14.71 -3.39
C GLU A 179 -6.23 -16.01 -3.79
N LEU A 180 -4.90 -15.97 -3.87
CA LEU A 180 -4.05 -17.09 -4.28
C LEU A 180 -3.35 -17.79 -3.11
N ASP A 181 -3.13 -17.06 -2.01
CA ASP A 181 -2.48 -17.61 -0.82
C ASP A 181 -2.96 -16.89 0.43
N THR A 182 -3.00 -17.63 1.54
CA THR A 182 -3.37 -17.12 2.85
C THR A 182 -2.56 -17.84 3.94
N ALA A 183 -2.26 -17.13 5.03
CA ALA A 183 -1.61 -17.73 6.18
C ALA A 183 -1.94 -16.98 7.48
N PRO A 184 -2.00 -17.66 8.63
CA PRO A 184 -2.07 -16.99 9.92
C PRO A 184 -0.90 -16.02 10.11
N ALA A 185 -1.18 -14.86 10.70
CA ALA A 185 -0.17 -13.88 11.09
C ALA A 185 -0.61 -13.20 12.40
N LEU A 186 0.35 -12.69 13.18
CA LEU A 186 0.11 -12.01 14.47
C LEU A 186 -0.76 -12.81 15.45
N ASP A 187 -0.12 -13.60 16.32
CA ASP A 187 -0.80 -14.49 17.27
C ASP A 187 -1.27 -13.79 18.57
N THR A 188 -1.78 -12.56 18.48
CA THR A 188 -2.30 -11.81 19.64
C THR A 188 -3.83 -11.92 19.73
N PRO A 189 -4.43 -11.74 20.93
CA PRO A 189 -5.89 -11.74 21.06
C PRO A 189 -6.58 -10.69 20.18
N TRP A 190 -6.01 -9.48 20.08
CA TRP A 190 -6.58 -8.39 19.28
C TRP A 190 -6.55 -8.72 17.78
N ALA A 191 -5.44 -9.29 17.29
CA ALA A 191 -5.26 -9.63 15.88
C ALA A 191 -6.24 -10.73 15.47
N LYS A 192 -6.40 -11.76 16.31
CA LYS A 192 -7.41 -12.82 16.11
C LYS A 192 -8.83 -12.27 16.05
N ALA A 193 -9.20 -11.38 16.98
CA ALA A 193 -10.54 -10.77 17.00
C ALA A 193 -10.84 -9.95 15.73
N ARG A 194 -9.81 -9.38 15.11
CA ARG A 194 -9.90 -8.62 13.85
C ARG A 194 -9.77 -9.51 12.60
N GLY A 195 -9.41 -10.79 12.77
CA GLY A 195 -9.12 -11.71 11.68
C GLY A 195 -7.89 -11.30 10.86
N VAL A 196 -6.84 -10.83 11.54
CA VAL A 196 -5.60 -10.46 10.86
C VAL A 196 -4.93 -11.70 10.28
N HIS A 197 -4.57 -11.64 9.00
CA HIS A 197 -3.89 -12.73 8.30
C HIS A 197 -3.03 -12.17 7.17
N PHE A 198 -2.09 -12.98 6.71
CA PHE A 198 -1.38 -12.77 5.45
C PHE A 198 -2.29 -13.15 4.28
N SER A 199 -2.29 -12.35 3.23
CA SER A 199 -3.03 -12.63 1.99
C SER A 199 -2.20 -12.21 0.76
N TYR A 200 -2.20 -13.07 -0.26
CA TYR A 200 -1.70 -12.78 -1.60
C TYR A 200 -2.91 -12.75 -2.55
N ARG A 201 -3.16 -11.60 -3.15
CA ARG A 201 -4.34 -11.36 -3.99
C ARG A 201 -3.93 -10.79 -5.34
N VAL A 202 -4.77 -11.04 -6.34
CA VAL A 202 -4.64 -10.48 -7.68
C VAL A 202 -5.94 -9.81 -8.12
N LEU A 203 -5.79 -8.77 -8.92
CA LEU A 203 -6.85 -8.01 -9.56
C LEU A 203 -6.77 -8.20 -11.08
N ASP A 204 -7.80 -8.76 -11.71
CA ASP A 204 -7.85 -8.91 -13.17
C ASP A 204 -8.29 -7.60 -13.84
N MET A 205 -7.33 -6.83 -14.33
CA MET A 205 -7.57 -5.54 -15.01
C MET A 205 -7.62 -5.65 -16.54
N ARG A 206 -7.62 -6.87 -17.09
CA ARG A 206 -7.52 -7.08 -18.54
C ARG A 206 -8.74 -6.59 -19.32
N ALA A 207 -9.91 -6.50 -18.68
CA ALA A 207 -11.11 -5.93 -19.28
C ALA A 207 -10.91 -4.48 -19.76
N ASP A 208 -9.99 -3.74 -19.14
CA ASP A 208 -9.64 -2.36 -19.48
C ASP A 208 -8.28 -2.25 -20.20
N GLY A 209 -7.79 -3.36 -20.76
CA GLY A 209 -6.49 -3.41 -21.44
C GLY A 209 -5.27 -3.44 -20.49
N GLY A 210 -5.50 -3.62 -19.19
CA GLY A 210 -4.45 -3.82 -18.19
C GLY A 210 -3.96 -5.27 -18.11
N ALA A 211 -3.09 -5.53 -17.13
CA ALA A 211 -2.63 -6.86 -16.77
C ALA A 211 -3.27 -7.31 -15.44
N PHE A 212 -2.80 -8.41 -14.85
CA PHE A 212 -3.12 -8.70 -13.46
C PHE A 212 -2.24 -7.83 -12.55
N ASP A 213 -2.88 -7.01 -11.72
CA ASP A 213 -2.22 -6.39 -10.57
C ASP A 213 -2.26 -7.37 -9.39
N TYR A 214 -1.35 -7.21 -8.44
CA TYR A 214 -1.24 -8.08 -7.27
C TYR A 214 -1.00 -7.31 -5.95
N GLN A 215 -1.12 -7.97 -4.81
CA GLN A 215 -0.66 -7.42 -3.54
C GLN A 215 -0.41 -8.55 -2.55
N VAL A 216 0.69 -8.47 -1.83
CA VAL A 216 1.10 -9.44 -0.81
C VAL A 216 1.24 -8.71 0.51
N GLY A 217 0.44 -9.04 1.52
CA GLY A 217 0.58 -8.36 2.80
C GLY A 217 -0.39 -8.79 3.88
N LEU A 218 -0.34 -8.07 5.00
CA LEU A 218 -1.30 -8.23 6.10
C LEU A 218 -2.61 -7.51 5.79
N VAL A 219 -3.70 -8.20 6.08
CA VAL A 219 -5.08 -7.72 5.96
C VAL A 219 -5.87 -8.07 7.21
N ASP A 220 -6.99 -7.38 7.43
CA ASP A 220 -8.01 -7.76 8.41
C ASP A 220 -9.30 -8.24 7.71
N ASN A 221 -10.33 -8.62 8.47
CA ASN A 221 -11.61 -9.08 7.91
C ASN A 221 -12.35 -8.06 7.02
N VAL A 222 -11.95 -6.79 7.03
CA VAL A 222 -12.56 -5.73 6.23
C VAL A 222 -11.71 -5.47 4.98
N SER A 223 -10.40 -5.24 5.14
CA SER A 223 -9.49 -4.96 4.03
C SER A 223 -9.14 -6.20 3.20
N GLY A 224 -9.24 -7.39 3.80
CA GLY A 224 -8.94 -8.69 3.19
C GLY A 224 -10.10 -9.31 2.42
N GLN A 225 -11.28 -8.69 2.37
CA GLN A 225 -12.44 -9.26 1.68
C GLN A 225 -12.15 -9.47 0.19
N VAL A 226 -12.28 -10.71 -0.27
CA VAL A 226 -12.18 -11.07 -1.68
C VAL A 226 -13.50 -10.75 -2.38
N LYS A 227 -13.60 -9.53 -2.88
CA LYS A 227 -14.73 -9.04 -3.68
C LYS A 227 -14.23 -8.21 -4.84
N ASP A 228 -15.04 -8.10 -5.87
CA ASP A 228 -14.72 -7.29 -7.04
C ASP A 228 -14.49 -5.83 -6.57
N SER A 229 -13.35 -5.26 -6.93
CA SER A 229 -12.88 -3.98 -6.38
C SER A 229 -12.08 -3.21 -7.41
N CYS A 230 -12.16 -1.90 -7.36
CA CYS A 230 -11.36 -1.01 -8.21
C CYS A 230 -9.89 -0.92 -7.76
N MET A 231 -9.61 -1.32 -6.50
CA MET A 231 -8.30 -1.18 -5.84
C MET A 231 -8.08 -2.31 -4.84
N MET A 232 -6.80 -2.59 -4.54
CA MET A 232 -6.37 -3.51 -3.50
C MET A 232 -5.55 -2.77 -2.45
N PHE A 233 -5.90 -3.01 -1.18
CA PHE A 233 -5.15 -2.48 -0.04
C PHE A 233 -4.84 -3.59 0.96
N SER A 234 -3.58 -3.66 1.39
CA SER A 234 -3.11 -4.54 2.46
C SER A 234 -2.81 -3.71 3.69
N PHE A 235 -3.80 -3.58 4.56
CA PHE A 235 -3.66 -2.92 5.86
C PHE A 235 -4.55 -3.57 6.90
N VAL A 236 -4.22 -3.37 8.16
CA VAL A 236 -4.97 -3.76 9.34
C VAL A 236 -5.39 -2.48 10.05
N SER A 237 -6.70 -2.29 10.15
CA SER A 237 -7.27 -1.18 10.91
C SER A 237 -7.46 -1.56 12.38
N GLY A 238 -7.20 -0.60 13.27
CA GLY A 238 -7.37 -0.79 14.72
C GLY A 238 -6.28 -1.64 15.37
N ALA A 239 -5.08 -1.69 14.78
CA ALA A 239 -3.90 -2.20 15.48
C ALA A 239 -3.58 -1.31 16.71
N PRO A 240 -2.85 -1.83 17.73
CA PRO A 240 -2.36 -0.99 18.81
C PRO A 240 -1.60 0.22 18.26
N LYS A 241 -1.94 1.45 18.65
CA LYS A 241 -1.40 2.70 18.06
C LYS A 241 -1.93 3.08 16.66
N GLY A 242 -2.93 2.40 16.10
CA GLY A 242 -3.71 2.88 14.95
C GLY A 242 -3.79 1.91 13.76
N THR A 243 -3.19 2.28 12.64
CA THR A 243 -3.16 1.50 11.39
C THR A 243 -1.83 0.79 11.26
N LEU A 244 -1.88 -0.47 10.87
CA LEU A 244 -0.71 -1.27 10.51
C LEU A 244 -0.81 -1.65 9.03
N SER A 245 0.26 -1.45 8.28
CA SER A 245 0.44 -2.00 6.95
C SER A 245 1.76 -2.73 6.95
N PHE A 246 1.81 -3.97 6.47
CA PHE A 246 3.06 -4.63 6.11
C PHE A 246 2.82 -5.42 4.84
N ALA A 247 3.29 -4.88 3.72
CA ALA A 247 3.00 -5.38 2.40
C ALA A 247 4.21 -5.25 1.49
N ASP A 248 4.22 -5.99 0.39
CA ASP A 248 5.20 -5.87 -0.69
C ASP A 248 5.25 -4.46 -1.29
N ARG A 249 4.08 -3.84 -1.43
CA ARG A 249 3.93 -2.50 -1.99
C ARG A 249 2.83 -1.70 -1.31
N THR A 250 3.06 -0.39 -1.22
CA THR A 250 1.98 0.58 -1.08
C THR A 250 1.60 1.09 -2.47
N TYR A 251 0.36 1.53 -2.68
CA TYR A 251 -0.06 2.11 -3.95
C TYR A 251 0.88 3.24 -4.42
N GLN A 252 1.51 3.94 -3.48
CA GLN A 252 2.46 5.03 -3.74
C GLN A 252 3.87 4.54 -4.14
N SER A 253 4.17 3.25 -3.99
CA SER A 253 5.48 2.66 -4.24
C SER A 253 5.51 1.73 -5.45
N GLN A 254 4.45 1.67 -6.28
CA GLN A 254 4.49 0.92 -7.54
C GLN A 254 5.61 1.48 -8.42
N ARG A 255 6.62 0.64 -8.69
CA ARG A 255 7.75 0.98 -9.56
C ARG A 255 7.64 0.25 -10.89
N ASN A 256 8.43 0.69 -11.87
CA ASN A 256 8.45 0.13 -13.23
C ASN A 256 9.00 -1.31 -13.30
N ASP A 257 9.56 -1.83 -12.23
CA ASP A 257 10.18 -3.16 -12.11
C ASP A 257 9.31 -4.19 -11.38
N ASP A 258 8.10 -3.81 -10.93
CA ASP A 258 7.17 -4.75 -10.30
C ASP A 258 6.77 -5.87 -11.29
N PRO A 259 6.63 -7.12 -10.82
CA PRO A 259 6.07 -8.19 -11.63
C PRO A 259 4.69 -7.80 -12.16
N ILE A 260 4.54 -7.85 -13.47
CA ILE A 260 3.26 -7.71 -14.16
C ILE A 260 2.90 -9.10 -14.68
N PHE A 261 1.75 -9.64 -14.26
CA PHE A 261 1.32 -10.95 -14.70
C PHE A 261 0.30 -10.83 -15.84
N ASN A 262 0.53 -11.54 -16.94
CA ASN A 262 -0.38 -11.62 -18.07
C ASN A 262 -1.47 -12.68 -17.87
N SER A 263 -1.28 -13.56 -16.89
CA SER A 263 -2.23 -14.62 -16.54
C SER A 263 -2.25 -14.92 -15.04
N LEU A 264 -3.35 -15.53 -14.59
CA LEU A 264 -3.45 -16.06 -13.23
C LEU A 264 -2.39 -17.13 -12.95
N ALA A 265 -2.04 -17.93 -13.96
CA ALA A 265 -1.02 -18.97 -13.83
C ALA A 265 0.39 -18.39 -13.56
N GLU A 266 0.73 -17.25 -14.17
CA GLU A 266 2.00 -16.57 -13.88
C GLU A 266 2.05 -16.05 -12.42
N ALA A 267 0.93 -15.54 -11.91
CA ALA A 267 0.82 -15.14 -10.51
C ALA A 267 0.94 -16.35 -9.56
N GLU A 268 0.34 -17.49 -9.91
CA GLU A 268 0.52 -18.73 -9.15
C GLU A 268 1.96 -19.26 -9.20
N ASP A 269 2.63 -19.14 -10.35
CA ASP A 269 4.03 -19.51 -10.52
C ASP A 269 4.96 -18.62 -9.70
N TYR A 270 4.64 -17.33 -9.54
CA TYR A 270 5.39 -16.42 -8.67
C TYR A 270 5.48 -16.96 -7.23
N MET A 271 4.43 -17.63 -6.72
CA MET A 271 4.46 -18.22 -5.38
C MET A 271 5.55 -19.30 -5.19
N ARG A 272 6.03 -19.89 -6.29
CA ARG A 272 7.07 -20.92 -6.26
C ARG A 272 8.47 -20.31 -6.18
N THR A 273 8.62 -19.02 -6.47
CA THR A 273 9.90 -18.32 -6.49
C THR A 273 10.52 -18.24 -5.09
N PRO A 274 11.87 -18.21 -4.99
CA PRO A 274 12.54 -17.96 -3.72
C PRO A 274 12.18 -16.60 -3.11
N GLU A 275 11.96 -15.58 -3.95
CA GLU A 275 11.62 -14.23 -3.52
C GLU A 275 10.27 -14.18 -2.80
N TYR A 276 9.21 -14.74 -3.40
CA TYR A 276 7.91 -14.83 -2.76
C TYR A 276 7.98 -15.56 -1.41
N LYS A 277 8.73 -16.67 -1.35
CA LYS A 277 8.89 -17.45 -0.12
C LYS A 277 9.57 -16.64 0.99
N LYS A 278 10.63 -15.88 0.66
CA LYS A 278 11.32 -14.97 1.60
C LYS A 278 10.37 -13.87 2.08
N LEU A 279 9.65 -13.24 1.17
CA LEU A 279 8.70 -12.17 1.43
C LEU A 279 7.55 -12.65 2.35
N LYS A 280 6.91 -13.77 2.01
CA LYS A 280 5.87 -14.40 2.84
C LYS A 280 6.41 -14.71 4.23
N ALA A 281 7.55 -15.38 4.33
CA ALA A 281 8.17 -15.75 5.61
C ALA A 281 8.48 -14.52 6.48
N MET A 282 8.95 -13.43 5.88
CA MET A 282 9.19 -12.16 6.58
C MET A 282 7.88 -11.57 7.12
N ILE A 283 6.87 -11.39 6.26
CA ILE A 283 5.60 -10.76 6.64
C ILE A 283 4.88 -11.57 7.74
N VAL A 284 4.78 -12.90 7.60
CA VAL A 284 4.12 -13.75 8.60
C VAL A 284 4.89 -13.82 9.92
N SER A 285 6.19 -13.50 9.91
CA SER A 285 7.02 -13.49 11.13
C SER A 285 6.86 -12.23 11.99
N LEU A 286 6.06 -11.26 11.51
CA LEU A 286 5.80 -10.03 12.23
C LEU A 286 5.26 -10.32 13.63
N LYS A 287 5.85 -9.66 14.61
CA LYS A 287 5.40 -9.59 15.99
C LYS A 287 5.26 -8.13 16.39
N MET A 288 4.22 -7.83 17.15
CA MET A 288 4.05 -6.55 17.81
C MET A 288 4.43 -6.70 19.28
N GLN A 289 5.07 -5.67 19.83
CA GLN A 289 5.29 -5.55 21.26
C GLN A 289 4.01 -4.98 21.87
N ASP A 290 3.49 -5.65 22.89
CA ASP A 290 2.35 -5.18 23.69
C ASP A 290 2.74 -4.01 24.60
#